data_AF-A0A8T5GUV2-F1
#
_entry.id   AF-A0A8T5GUV2-F1
#
_cell.length_a   1.000
_cell.length_b   1.000
_cell.length_c   1.000
_cell.angle_alpha   90.00
_cell.angle_beta   90.00
_cell.angle_gamma   90.00
#
_symmetry.space_group_name_H-M   'P 1'
#
loop_
_entity.id
_entity.type
_entity.pdbx_description
1 polymer ?
#
loop_
_entity_poly.entity_id
_entity_poly.type
_entity_poly.pdbx_seq_one_letter_code
_entity_poly.pdbx_strand_id
1 'polypeptide(L)'
;SPKDQMYPSVKIQQRTGDELKCVYVGQDLTMYDDLRQGFKHAFLQPCYMDTESIEWNGKNFAETEAVVKTNPGWRLSLQTHKWMGVD
;
A
#
# COMPACT_ATOMS: atom_id res chain seq x y z
N SER A 1 -3.90 0.09 -6.88
CA SER A 1 -3.86 -1.05 -5.95
C SER A 1 -3.33 -2.26 -6.72
N PRO A 2 -2.75 -3.30 -6.08
CA PRO A 2 -2.49 -4.58 -6.74
C PRO A 2 -3.76 -5.14 -7.42
N LYS A 3 -4.94 -4.80 -6.89
CA LYS A 3 -6.23 -5.10 -7.53
C LYS A 3 -6.41 -4.43 -8.89
N ASP A 4 -5.86 -3.24 -9.12
CA ASP A 4 -5.99 -2.54 -10.41
C ASP A 4 -5.07 -3.16 -11.47
N GLN A 5 -3.94 -3.74 -11.04
CA GLN A 5 -3.06 -4.53 -11.91
C GLN A 5 -3.63 -5.92 -12.22
N MET A 6 -4.35 -6.50 -11.26
CA MET A 6 -4.97 -7.83 -11.40
C MET A 6 -6.33 -7.78 -12.11
N TYR A 7 -7.02 -6.63 -12.08
CA TYR A 7 -8.35 -6.44 -12.66
C TYR A 7 -8.43 -5.14 -13.48
N PRO A 8 -7.83 -5.11 -14.68
CA PRO A 8 -7.75 -3.90 -15.52
C PRO A 8 -9.11 -3.34 -15.96
N SER A 9 -10.19 -4.13 -15.85
CA SER A 9 -11.55 -3.72 -16.18
C SER A 9 -12.33 -3.08 -15.02
N VAL A 10 -11.76 -3.07 -13.80
CA VAL A 10 -12.45 -2.53 -12.62
C VAL A 10 -12.25 -1.01 -12.57
N LYS A 11 -13.38 -0.28 -12.60
CA LYS A 11 -13.38 1.17 -12.49
C LYS A 11 -13.27 1.61 -11.03
N ILE A 12 -12.41 2.59 -10.76
CA ILE A 12 -12.33 3.27 -9.46
C ILE A 12 -13.65 4.02 -9.22
N GLN A 13 -14.35 3.66 -8.14
CA GLN A 13 -15.61 4.30 -7.75
C GLN A 13 -15.42 5.38 -6.68
N GLN A 14 -14.59 5.09 -5.66
CA GLN A 14 -14.33 6.02 -4.56
C GLN A 14 -13.15 6.92 -4.91
N ARG A 15 -13.40 8.23 -4.97
CA ARG A 15 -12.39 9.24 -5.30
C ARG A 15 -12.07 10.20 -4.16
N THR A 16 -12.84 10.18 -3.08
CA THR A 16 -12.62 11.04 -1.91
C THR A 16 -12.75 10.25 -0.61
N GLY A 17 -12.14 10.77 0.45
CA GLY A 17 -12.24 10.20 1.80
C GLY A 17 -11.16 10.73 2.73
N ASP A 18 -11.05 10.16 3.92
CA ASP A 18 -9.96 10.52 4.84
C ASP A 18 -8.65 9.83 4.44
N GLU A 19 -8.69 8.54 4.08
CA GLU A 19 -7.51 7.72 3.84
C GLU A 19 -7.53 7.00 2.49
N LEU A 20 -6.45 7.16 1.72
CA LEU A 20 -6.07 6.28 0.61
C LEU A 20 -4.95 5.37 1.07
N LYS A 21 -5.22 4.07 1.19
CA LYS A 21 -4.21 3.06 1.54
C LYS A 21 -4.02 2.06 0.41
N CYS A 22 -2.80 1.95 -0.11
CA CYS A 22 -2.43 1.06 -1.19
C CYS A 22 -1.45 0.01 -0.71
N VAL A 23 -1.64 -1.25 -1.11
CA VAL A 23 -0.62 -2.29 -0.93
C VAL A 23 0.49 -2.08 -1.95
N TYR A 24 1.75 -2.08 -1.53
CA TYR A 24 2.91 -1.94 -2.40
C TYR A 24 3.44 -3.31 -2.84
N VAL A 25 3.62 -3.48 -4.15
CA VAL A 25 4.12 -4.68 -4.84
C VAL A 25 5.12 -4.31 -5.95
N GLY A 26 5.75 -3.13 -5.86
CA GLY A 26 6.71 -2.64 -6.88
C GLY A 26 6.11 -1.72 -7.96
N GLN A 27 4.83 -1.34 -7.85
CA GLN A 27 4.16 -0.49 -8.83
C GLN A 27 4.64 0.97 -8.80
N ASP A 28 4.50 1.67 -9.93
CA ASP A 28 4.65 3.13 -10.00
C ASP A 28 3.57 3.83 -9.15
N LEU A 29 3.97 4.81 -8.35
CA LEU A 29 3.06 5.55 -7.48
C LEU A 29 2.36 6.72 -8.19
N THR A 30 2.90 7.19 -9.31
CA THR A 30 2.31 8.30 -10.10
C THR A 30 0.90 7.98 -10.59
N MET A 31 0.58 6.68 -10.74
CA MET A 31 -0.77 6.21 -11.07
C MET A 31 -1.84 6.63 -10.04
N TYR A 32 -1.44 7.03 -8.83
CA TYR A 32 -2.35 7.49 -7.78
C TYR A 32 -2.36 9.01 -7.61
N ASP A 33 -1.62 9.80 -8.39
CA ASP A 33 -1.49 11.24 -8.17
C ASP A 33 -2.82 11.99 -8.25
N ASP A 34 -3.66 11.65 -9.24
CA ASP A 34 -5.01 12.19 -9.35
C ASP A 34 -5.91 11.71 -8.19
N LEU A 35 -5.83 10.42 -7.85
CA LEU A 35 -6.66 9.84 -6.80
C LEU A 35 -6.33 10.44 -5.42
N ARG A 36 -5.05 10.64 -5.12
CA ARG A 36 -4.55 11.18 -3.85
C ARG A 36 -5.13 12.55 -3.51
N GLN A 37 -5.46 13.37 -4.51
CA GLN A 37 -6.00 14.71 -4.29
C GLN A 37 -7.33 14.71 -3.54
N GLY A 38 -8.11 13.61 -3.62
CA GLY A 38 -9.36 13.47 -2.89
C GLY A 38 -9.23 12.98 -1.45
N PHE A 39 -8.01 12.71 -0.96
CA PHE A 39 -7.80 12.11 0.36
C PHE A 39 -6.89 12.96 1.24
N LYS A 40 -7.20 13.01 2.54
CA LYS A 40 -6.39 13.73 3.54
C LYS A 40 -5.10 12.98 3.88
N HIS A 41 -5.12 11.66 3.79
CA HIS A 41 -4.01 10.79 4.13
C HIS A 41 -3.73 9.79 3.01
N ALA A 42 -2.45 9.60 2.66
CA ALA A 42 -1.99 8.60 1.71
C ALA A 42 -1.00 7.66 2.40
N PHE A 43 -1.25 6.35 2.32
CA PHE A 43 -0.41 5.32 2.93
C PHE A 43 -0.03 4.21 1.95
N LEU A 44 1.19 3.72 2.10
CA LEU A 44 1.63 2.46 1.54
C LEU A 44 1.68 1.40 2.63
N GLN A 45 1.11 0.25 2.34
CA GLN A 45 1.14 -0.93 3.20
C GLN A 45 2.01 -2.00 2.52
N PRO A 46 2.98 -2.60 3.22
CA PRO A 46 3.72 -3.73 2.68
C PRO A 46 2.79 -4.87 2.27
N CYS A 47 3.12 -5.55 1.17
CA CYS A 47 2.48 -6.82 0.87
C CYS A 47 2.91 -7.86 1.91
N TYR A 48 1.92 -8.45 2.58
CA TYR A 48 2.12 -9.53 3.53
C TYR A 48 1.27 -10.72 3.09
N MET A 49 1.88 -11.90 3.03
CA MET A 49 1.20 -13.14 2.70
C MET A 49 1.54 -14.20 3.74
N ASP A 50 0.52 -14.78 4.38
CA ASP A 50 0.67 -15.84 5.39
C ASP A 50 1.30 -17.12 4.79
N THR A 51 1.21 -17.31 3.46
CA THR A 51 1.80 -18.44 2.73
C THR A 51 3.27 -18.25 2.37
N GLU A 52 3.81 -17.06 2.53
CA GLU A 52 5.19 -16.72 2.18
C GLU A 52 6.11 -16.74 3.40
N SER A 53 7.43 -16.84 3.16
CA SER A 53 8.40 -16.91 4.25
C SER A 53 8.50 -15.59 5.04
N ILE A 54 9.03 -15.68 6.27
CA ILE A 54 9.31 -14.49 7.10
C ILE A 54 10.27 -13.55 6.36
N GLU A 55 11.29 -14.10 5.70
CA GLU A 55 12.27 -13.33 4.94
C GLU A 55 11.64 -12.63 3.74
N TRP A 56 10.71 -13.29 3.04
CA TRP A 56 9.99 -12.70 1.92
C TRP A 56 9.13 -11.52 2.37
N ASN A 57 8.34 -11.71 3.45
CA ASN A 57 7.53 -10.64 4.04
C ASN A 57 8.41 -9.50 4.57
N GLY A 58 9.57 -9.81 5.16
CA GLY A 58 10.55 -8.84 5.63
C GLY A 58 11.18 -7.99 4.50
N LYS A 59 11.43 -8.58 3.33
CA LYS A 59 11.91 -7.84 2.15
C LYS A 59 10.87 -6.84 1.66
N ASN A 60 9.60 -7.26 1.51
CA ASN A 60 8.53 -6.36 1.10
C ASN A 60 8.32 -5.20 2.08
N PHE A 61 8.48 -5.46 3.37
CA PHE A 61 8.48 -4.41 4.38
C PHE A 61 9.59 -3.39 4.13
N ALA A 62 10.83 -3.86 4.00
CA ALA A 62 12.00 -2.98 3.81
C ALA A 62 11.90 -2.16 2.51
N GLU A 63 11.42 -2.78 1.42
CA GLU A 63 11.18 -2.10 0.15
C GLU A 63 10.12 -1.01 0.26
N THR A 64 8.97 -1.33 0.89
CA THR A 64 7.90 -0.35 1.09
C THR A 64 8.36 0.82 1.96
N GLU A 65 9.14 0.53 3.01
CA GLU A 65 9.71 1.55 3.90
C GLU A 65 10.65 2.50 3.14
N ALA A 66 11.55 1.95 2.31
CA ALA A 66 12.45 2.72 1.49
C ALA A 66 11.70 3.61 0.47
N VAL A 67 10.65 3.08 -0.14
CA VAL A 67 9.81 3.80 -1.11
C VAL A 67 9.06 4.95 -0.43
N VAL A 68 8.49 4.75 0.75
CA VAL A 68 7.83 5.83 1.50
C VAL A 68 8.80 6.97 1.81
N LYS A 69 10.05 6.66 2.18
CA LYS A 69 11.07 7.68 2.48
C LYS A 69 11.44 8.55 1.28
N THR A 70 11.39 8.00 0.07
CA THR A 70 11.75 8.71 -1.16
C THR A 70 10.57 9.37 -1.86
N ASN A 71 9.34 9.16 -1.38
CA ASN A 71 8.11 9.67 -2.01
C ASN A 71 7.28 10.52 -1.02
N PRO A 72 7.58 11.83 -0.91
CA PRO A 72 6.88 12.73 0.01
C PRO A 72 5.35 12.68 -0.10
N GLY A 73 4.70 12.75 1.06
CA GLY A 73 3.24 12.67 1.19
C GLY A 73 2.70 11.24 1.34
N TRP A 74 3.47 10.21 1.02
CA TRP A 74 3.17 8.84 1.42
C TRP A 74 3.65 8.57 2.84
N ARG A 75 2.91 7.73 3.57
CA ARG A 75 3.26 7.26 4.91
C ARG A 75 3.20 5.74 4.97
N LEU A 76 4.00 5.13 5.82
CA LEU A 76 3.97 3.68 6.01
C LEU A 76 2.76 3.31 6.89
N SER A 77 1.97 2.33 6.45
CA SER A 77 0.88 1.72 7.23
C SER A 77 1.26 0.28 7.56
N LEU A 78 1.32 -0.03 8.85
CA LEU A 78 1.65 -1.37 9.34
C LEU A 78 0.40 -2.14 9.70
N GLN A 79 0.36 -3.42 9.32
CA GLN A 79 -0.63 -4.37 9.82
C GLN A 79 -0.24 -4.81 11.24
N THR A 80 -0.38 -3.94 12.22
CA THR A 80 0.10 -4.17 13.60
C THR A 80 -0.51 -5.42 14.24
N HIS A 81 -1.74 -5.78 13.88
CA HIS A 81 -2.43 -6.99 14.36
C HIS A 81 -1.63 -8.28 14.06
N LYS A 82 -1.01 -8.40 12.87
CA LYS A 82 -0.13 -9.52 12.49
C LYS A 82 1.09 -9.67 13.39
N TRP A 83 1.57 -8.58 13.99
CA TRP A 83 2.73 -8.56 14.88
C TRP A 83 2.33 -8.77 16.34
N MET A 84 1.15 -8.27 16.73
CA MET A 84 0.65 -8.38 18.09
C MET A 84 -0.06 -9.71 18.37
N GLY A 85 -0.29 -10.55 17.33
CA GLY A 85 -0.97 -11.83 17.47
C GLY A 85 -2.45 -11.68 17.87
N VAL A 86 -3.09 -10.62 17.37
CA VAL A 86 -4.52 -10.35 17.58
C VAL A 86 -5.25 -10.43 16.25
N ASP A 87 -6.40 -11.09 16.24
CA ASP A 87 -7.32 -11.19 15.08
C ASP A 87 -8.56 -10.31 15.31
#